data_AF-A0A368MIY6-F1
#
_entry.id   AF-A0A368MIY6-F1
#
_cell.length_a   1.000
_cell.length_b   1.000
_cell.length_c   1.000
_cell.angle_alpha   90.00
_cell.angle_beta   90.00
_cell.angle_gamma   90.00
#
_symmetry.space_group_name_H-M   'P 1'
#
loop_
_entity.id
_entity.type
_entity.pdbx_description
1 polymer ?
#
loop_
_entity_poly.entity_id
_entity_poly.type
_entity_poly.pdbx_seq_one_letter_code
_entity_poly.pdbx_strand_id
1 'polypeptide(L)'
;MKKYRLKYATLFSSLGAICILLLGCERGFSDEVELATFPSNGDIYTDAPIGLTDQFFISFDPASGANTEGFDTDNDVAYEGSSSIRIDVPTPSDPNGSYIGGIFKDRGEGRDLTNYDALTFWVKGSTTATVGSFGFGTDFEGDKHAVTLNNVELSTNWKKVIIPIPDPTKLVREKGMFLFAAGTQSTNGAGYSFWLDEIRFERLGTIGQPRPAILGGQNQSAQSNVGTSLPLIGFNYTSNLPNGQDITVNATPGYFSFETSNPFVASVSEDGIVTVDGPGEIDPETGLLNNSAVITAYCADTLASGSLIISATDIEVISIFSDVFANVPVDNYNGFYIDGFQTTLGGAIDENGNNIIDYTLLNFVAIEFYGREGSGVQPIDATDMTHLHIDIRANEVVDASDFFNISLFNNFTTPSENSGEFQISGSELESNAWVEFNIPLSSFNGLSARDALGMMLFVTDNTIANVSLDNIYFYSED
;
A
#
# COMPACT_ATOMS: atom_id res chain seq x y z
N MET A 1 57.47 -80.00 -6.80
CA MET A 1 57.77 -78.61 -7.21
C MET A 1 56.47 -77.81 -7.23
N LYS A 2 56.35 -76.80 -6.37
CA LYS A 2 55.18 -75.90 -6.26
C LYS A 2 55.02 -75.10 -7.56
N LYS A 3 53.89 -75.25 -8.26
CA LYS A 3 53.47 -74.32 -9.34
C LYS A 3 52.50 -73.31 -8.73
N TYR A 4 53.01 -72.13 -8.40
CA TYR A 4 52.18 -70.95 -8.17
C TYR A 4 51.60 -70.52 -9.53
N ARG A 5 50.29 -70.65 -9.71
CA ARG A 5 49.57 -70.03 -10.84
C ARG A 5 48.58 -69.02 -10.31
N LEU A 6 49.11 -67.80 -10.18
CA LEU A 6 48.50 -66.49 -10.37
C LEU A 6 46.95 -66.44 -10.37
N LYS A 7 46.34 -66.24 -9.19
CA LYS A 7 44.95 -65.79 -9.02
C LYS A 7 44.79 -64.25 -9.18
N TYR A 8 45.71 -63.60 -9.91
CA TYR A 8 45.70 -62.13 -10.03
C TYR A 8 45.03 -61.62 -11.31
N ALA A 9 44.86 -62.46 -12.34
CA ALA A 9 44.28 -62.01 -13.61
C ALA A 9 42.78 -61.68 -13.50
N THR A 10 42.00 -62.50 -12.78
CA THR A 10 40.56 -62.25 -12.56
C THR A 10 40.30 -61.11 -11.58
N LEU A 11 41.15 -60.92 -10.56
CA LEU A 11 40.99 -59.83 -9.59
C LEU A 11 41.30 -58.46 -10.23
N PHE A 12 42.28 -58.38 -11.13
CA PHE A 12 42.63 -57.14 -11.83
C PHE A 12 41.57 -56.72 -12.86
N SER A 13 40.98 -57.66 -13.59
CA SER A 13 39.88 -57.35 -14.53
C SER A 13 38.60 -56.92 -13.83
N SER A 14 38.34 -57.45 -12.62
CA SER A 14 37.17 -57.07 -11.81
C SER A 14 37.31 -55.66 -11.23
N LEU A 15 38.50 -55.31 -10.77
CA LEU A 15 38.80 -53.99 -10.21
C LEU A 15 38.84 -52.90 -11.29
N GLY A 16 39.34 -53.22 -12.49
CA GLY A 16 39.32 -52.32 -13.64
C GLY A 16 37.91 -51.98 -14.13
N ALA A 17 36.99 -52.95 -14.12
CA ALA A 17 35.59 -52.72 -14.49
C ALA A 17 34.83 -51.86 -13.45
N ILE A 18 35.16 -51.99 -12.16
CA ILE A 18 34.60 -51.15 -11.09
C ILE A 18 35.15 -49.72 -11.17
N CYS A 19 36.44 -49.52 -11.52
CA CYS A 19 36.99 -48.18 -11.73
C CYS A 19 36.38 -47.46 -12.95
N ILE A 20 35.96 -48.18 -14.00
CA ILE A 20 35.28 -47.57 -15.17
C ILE A 20 33.83 -47.17 -14.82
N LEU A 21 33.18 -47.86 -13.89
CA LEU A 21 31.83 -47.50 -13.40
C LEU A 21 31.85 -46.33 -12.40
N LEU A 22 32.95 -46.12 -11.67
CA LEU A 22 33.15 -44.97 -10.77
C LEU A 22 33.75 -43.73 -11.48
N LEU A 23 34.24 -43.90 -12.71
CA LEU A 23 34.56 -42.83 -13.66
C LEU A 23 33.42 -42.63 -14.67
N GLY A 24 32.19 -43.00 -14.30
CA GLY A 24 31.01 -42.48 -14.98
C GLY A 24 31.14 -40.97 -14.98
N CYS A 25 31.16 -40.35 -16.17
CA CYS A 25 31.25 -38.92 -16.33
C CYS A 25 30.27 -38.25 -15.36
N GLU A 26 30.78 -37.68 -14.26
CA GLU A 26 30.22 -36.42 -13.79
C GLU A 26 30.45 -35.47 -14.97
N ARG A 27 29.45 -35.38 -15.85
CA ARG A 27 29.27 -34.18 -16.65
C ARG A 27 28.98 -33.11 -15.62
N GLY A 28 30.04 -32.49 -15.10
CA GLY A 28 29.93 -31.12 -14.62
C GLY A 28 29.19 -30.36 -15.69
N PHE A 29 28.20 -29.58 -15.29
CA PHE A 29 27.56 -28.64 -16.19
C PHE A 29 28.67 -27.90 -16.93
N SER A 30 28.62 -27.91 -18.27
CA SER A 30 29.50 -27.05 -19.07
C SER A 30 29.36 -25.63 -18.52
N ASP A 31 30.43 -24.84 -18.53
CA ASP A 31 30.36 -23.39 -18.24
C ASP A 31 29.40 -22.65 -19.22
N GLU A 32 28.84 -23.36 -20.19
CA GLU A 32 27.80 -22.95 -21.15
C GLU A 32 26.36 -23.34 -20.73
N VAL A 33 26.10 -23.72 -19.47
CA VAL A 33 24.71 -23.78 -18.99
C VAL A 33 24.21 -22.36 -18.78
N GLU A 34 23.68 -21.76 -19.84
CA GLU A 34 22.83 -20.60 -19.74
C GLU A 34 21.58 -21.00 -18.95
N LEU A 35 21.41 -20.43 -17.76
CA LEU A 35 20.15 -20.53 -17.03
C LEU A 35 19.04 -19.97 -17.91
N ALA A 36 17.91 -20.67 -18.00
CA ALA A 36 16.76 -20.15 -18.71
C ALA A 36 16.34 -18.81 -18.07
N THR A 37 16.38 -17.73 -18.85
CA THR A 37 15.92 -16.40 -18.43
C THR A 37 14.48 -16.19 -18.84
N PHE A 38 13.75 -15.34 -18.12
CA PHE A 38 12.41 -14.93 -18.53
C PHE A 38 12.49 -14.08 -19.81
N PRO A 39 11.42 -14.04 -20.64
CA PRO A 39 11.36 -13.14 -21.78
C PRO A 39 11.57 -11.69 -21.36
N SER A 40 12.42 -10.95 -22.08
CA SER A 40 12.71 -9.55 -21.75
C SER A 40 12.01 -8.56 -22.67
N ASN A 41 10.85 -8.91 -23.23
CA ASN A 41 10.15 -8.04 -24.17
C ASN A 41 9.37 -6.94 -23.45
N GLY A 42 9.72 -5.69 -23.69
CA GLY A 42 9.06 -4.52 -23.12
C GLY A 42 7.73 -4.16 -23.76
N ASP A 43 7.44 -4.62 -24.98
CA ASP A 43 6.22 -4.22 -25.70
C ASP A 43 4.97 -4.90 -25.12
N ILE A 44 3.92 -4.11 -24.84
CA ILE A 44 2.66 -4.57 -24.23
C ILE A 44 1.53 -4.49 -25.25
N TYR A 45 1.35 -3.32 -25.87
CA TYR A 45 0.37 -3.08 -26.92
C TYR A 45 0.94 -2.06 -27.92
N THR A 46 1.04 -2.45 -29.18
CA THR A 46 1.43 -1.54 -30.28
C THR A 46 0.28 -1.46 -31.29
N ASP A 47 0.04 -2.53 -32.04
CA ASP A 47 -1.14 -2.72 -32.89
C ASP A 47 -2.05 -3.86 -32.40
N ALA A 48 -1.51 -4.66 -31.47
CA ALA A 48 -2.13 -5.84 -30.90
C ALA A 48 -1.47 -6.12 -29.55
N PRO A 49 -2.13 -6.88 -28.65
CA PRO A 49 -1.50 -7.35 -27.43
C PRO A 49 -0.27 -8.23 -27.74
N ILE A 50 0.86 -7.95 -27.09
CA ILE A 50 2.11 -8.68 -27.30
C ILE A 50 2.44 -9.50 -26.05
N GLY A 51 2.49 -10.83 -26.20
CA GLY A 51 2.72 -11.73 -25.07
C GLY A 51 1.57 -11.78 -24.07
N LEU A 52 0.44 -11.15 -24.41
CA LEU A 52 -0.79 -11.19 -23.63
C LEU A 52 -1.81 -12.03 -24.41
N THR A 53 -2.36 -13.06 -23.79
CA THR A 53 -3.35 -13.97 -24.43
C THR A 53 -4.67 -13.24 -24.73
N ASP A 54 -5.61 -13.91 -25.42
CA ASP A 54 -6.91 -13.39 -25.93
C ASP A 54 -7.83 -12.62 -24.93
N GLN A 55 -7.50 -12.57 -23.63
CA GLN A 55 -8.19 -11.79 -22.60
C GLN A 55 -7.17 -11.10 -21.67
N PHE A 56 -6.38 -10.19 -22.22
CA PHE A 56 -5.30 -9.56 -21.47
C PHE A 56 -5.76 -8.50 -20.47
N PHE A 57 -6.90 -7.86 -20.73
CA PHE A 57 -7.56 -6.98 -19.79
C PHE A 57 -8.27 -7.79 -18.70
N ILE A 58 -8.00 -7.43 -17.45
CA ILE A 58 -8.70 -7.94 -16.28
C ILE A 58 -9.24 -6.72 -15.55
N SER A 59 -10.56 -6.55 -15.55
CA SER A 59 -11.24 -5.46 -14.84
C SER A 59 -11.05 -5.60 -13.33
N PHE A 60 -11.10 -4.47 -12.62
CA PHE A 60 -11.41 -4.48 -11.18
C PHE A 60 -12.78 -5.11 -10.92
N ASP A 61 -13.02 -5.48 -9.66
CA ASP A 61 -14.25 -6.16 -9.26
C ASP A 61 -15.50 -5.32 -9.60
N PRO A 62 -16.43 -5.81 -10.42
CA PRO A 62 -17.67 -5.10 -10.67
C PRO A 62 -18.49 -4.85 -9.39
N ALA A 63 -18.31 -5.64 -8.34
CA ALA A 63 -18.96 -5.41 -7.04
C ALA A 63 -18.48 -4.12 -6.37
N SER A 64 -17.28 -3.63 -6.68
CA SER A 64 -16.80 -2.32 -6.21
C SER A 64 -17.27 -1.15 -7.09
N GLY A 65 -18.08 -1.43 -8.12
CA GLY A 65 -18.64 -0.43 -9.04
C GLY A 65 -17.86 -0.24 -10.34
N ALA A 66 -16.89 -1.12 -10.64
CA ALA A 66 -16.12 -1.07 -11.88
C ALA A 66 -16.93 -1.57 -13.08
N ASN A 67 -16.88 -0.83 -14.18
CA ASN A 67 -17.51 -1.18 -15.45
C ASN A 67 -16.62 -2.11 -16.27
N THR A 68 -17.12 -3.31 -16.56
CA THR A 68 -16.38 -4.36 -17.28
C THR A 68 -16.47 -4.25 -18.80
N GLU A 69 -17.35 -3.39 -19.32
CA GLU A 69 -17.71 -3.34 -20.74
C GLU A 69 -17.13 -2.13 -21.48
N GLY A 70 -16.54 -1.17 -20.76
CA GLY A 70 -15.96 0.04 -21.38
C GLY A 70 -14.55 -0.14 -21.97
N PHE A 71 -14.03 -1.37 -22.05
CA PHE A 71 -12.73 -1.67 -22.65
C PHE A 71 -12.91 -2.21 -24.08
N ASP A 72 -12.24 -1.60 -25.07
CA ASP A 72 -12.21 -2.08 -26.45
C ASP A 72 -10.89 -1.70 -27.16
N THR A 73 -10.76 -2.07 -28.43
CA THR A 73 -9.72 -1.65 -29.36
C THR A 73 -10.33 -0.82 -30.50
N ASP A 74 -9.59 0.16 -31.03
CA ASP A 74 -10.05 1.09 -32.06
C ASP A 74 -9.05 1.12 -33.22
N ASN A 75 -9.53 0.82 -34.43
CA ASN A 75 -8.71 0.78 -35.65
C ASN A 75 -8.82 2.06 -36.50
N ASP A 76 -9.65 3.02 -36.09
CA ASP A 76 -9.82 4.31 -36.77
C ASP A 76 -9.00 5.42 -36.10
N VAL A 77 -8.69 5.27 -34.81
CA VAL A 77 -7.90 6.20 -34.01
C VAL A 77 -6.65 5.51 -33.50
N ALA A 78 -5.47 5.91 -33.98
CA ALA A 78 -4.18 5.46 -33.48
C ALA A 78 -3.18 6.64 -33.45
N TYR A 79 -2.17 6.55 -32.59
CA TYR A 79 -1.00 7.42 -32.63
C TYR A 79 -0.03 6.95 -33.71
N GLU A 80 0.31 5.67 -33.68
CA GLU A 80 1.17 5.00 -34.65
C GLU A 80 0.53 3.68 -35.09
N GLY A 81 0.84 3.21 -36.31
CA GLY A 81 0.26 1.96 -36.80
C GLY A 81 -1.23 2.07 -37.17
N SER A 82 -2.02 1.09 -36.71
CA SER A 82 -3.35 0.76 -37.20
C SER A 82 -4.38 0.44 -36.13
N SER A 83 -3.99 0.35 -34.85
CA SER A 83 -4.90 0.07 -33.75
C SER A 83 -4.44 0.77 -32.47
N SER A 84 -5.38 1.16 -31.61
CA SER A 84 -5.11 1.59 -30.24
C SER A 84 -6.11 0.96 -29.27
N ILE A 85 -5.82 1.02 -27.98
CA ILE A 85 -6.80 0.69 -26.93
C ILE A 85 -7.74 1.87 -26.77
N ARG A 86 -9.04 1.59 -26.65
CA ARG A 86 -10.07 2.57 -26.34
C ARG A 86 -10.75 2.22 -25.03
N ILE A 87 -10.83 3.22 -24.15
CA ILE A 87 -11.53 3.14 -22.88
C ILE A 87 -12.69 4.11 -22.89
N ASP A 88 -13.91 3.60 -22.70
CA ASP A 88 -15.13 4.38 -22.53
C ASP A 88 -15.44 4.49 -21.02
N VAL A 89 -15.22 5.69 -20.48
CA VAL A 89 -15.47 6.01 -19.07
C VAL A 89 -16.97 6.28 -18.87
N PRO A 90 -17.64 5.47 -18.03
CA PRO A 90 -19.09 5.52 -17.88
C PRO A 90 -19.55 6.77 -17.11
N THR A 91 -20.79 7.17 -17.31
CA THR A 91 -21.45 8.13 -16.40
C THR A 91 -21.67 7.52 -15.02
N PRO A 92 -21.79 8.30 -13.93
CA PRO A 92 -22.07 7.76 -12.59
C PRO A 92 -23.38 6.97 -12.48
N SER A 93 -24.31 7.16 -13.42
CA SER A 93 -25.61 6.46 -13.47
C SER A 93 -25.63 5.24 -14.39
N ASP A 94 -24.49 4.83 -14.95
CA ASP A 94 -24.40 3.66 -15.79
C ASP A 94 -24.68 2.39 -14.96
N PRO A 95 -25.63 1.53 -15.38
CA PRO A 95 -26.01 0.34 -14.62
C PRO A 95 -24.89 -0.71 -14.50
N ASN A 96 -23.86 -0.64 -15.36
CA ASN A 96 -22.76 -1.60 -15.38
C ASN A 96 -21.55 -1.14 -14.54
N GLY A 97 -21.56 0.06 -13.97
CA GLY A 97 -20.49 0.59 -13.13
C GLY A 97 -20.24 2.08 -13.34
N SER A 98 -19.88 2.80 -12.28
CA SER A 98 -19.72 4.27 -12.27
C SER A 98 -18.31 4.76 -12.63
N TYR A 99 -17.35 3.84 -12.76
CA TYR A 99 -15.99 4.07 -13.20
C TYR A 99 -15.48 2.84 -13.97
N ILE A 100 -14.34 2.95 -14.64
CA ILE A 100 -13.68 1.81 -15.30
C ILE A 100 -12.21 1.74 -14.90
N GLY A 101 -11.71 0.53 -14.68
CA GLY A 101 -10.31 0.30 -14.38
C GLY A 101 -9.97 -1.17 -14.32
N GLY A 102 -8.68 -1.46 -14.39
CA GLY A 102 -8.17 -2.81 -14.36
C GLY A 102 -6.71 -2.87 -14.78
N ILE A 103 -6.26 -4.08 -15.11
CA ILE A 103 -4.86 -4.36 -15.42
C ILE A 103 -4.71 -5.09 -16.76
N PHE A 104 -3.53 -4.95 -17.36
CA PHE A 104 -3.01 -5.88 -18.34
C PHE A 104 -2.02 -6.80 -17.65
N LYS A 105 -2.28 -8.11 -17.73
CA LYS A 105 -1.47 -9.12 -17.05
C LYS A 105 -0.80 -10.05 -18.05
N ASP A 106 0.49 -10.25 -17.89
CA ASP A 106 1.20 -11.33 -18.56
C ASP A 106 0.70 -12.68 -18.01
N ARG A 107 0.08 -13.48 -18.88
CA ARG A 107 -0.48 -14.80 -18.51
C ARG A 107 0.54 -15.94 -18.64
N GLY A 108 1.75 -15.66 -19.09
CA GLY A 108 2.87 -16.57 -19.06
C GLY A 108 3.56 -16.59 -17.70
N GLU A 109 4.86 -16.87 -17.72
CA GLU A 109 5.68 -16.95 -16.51
C GLU A 109 6.18 -15.58 -16.02
N GLY A 110 5.78 -14.49 -16.66
CA GLY A 110 6.28 -13.13 -16.39
C GLY A 110 7.50 -12.76 -17.24
N ARG A 111 7.93 -11.49 -17.12
CA ARG A 111 8.99 -10.89 -17.93
C ARG A 111 10.16 -10.41 -17.09
N ASP A 112 11.36 -10.52 -17.66
CA ASP A 112 12.54 -9.85 -17.12
C ASP A 112 12.57 -8.41 -17.64
N LEU A 113 12.21 -7.46 -16.78
CA LEU A 113 12.18 -6.03 -17.09
C LEU A 113 13.38 -5.27 -16.52
N THR A 114 14.42 -5.98 -16.04
CA THR A 114 15.57 -5.37 -15.35
C THR A 114 16.40 -4.40 -16.20
N ASN A 115 16.23 -4.44 -17.52
CA ASN A 115 16.95 -3.59 -18.47
C ASN A 115 16.24 -2.27 -18.81
N TYR A 116 15.02 -2.05 -18.30
CA TYR A 116 14.20 -0.86 -18.58
C TYR A 116 14.29 0.17 -17.45
N ASP A 117 13.91 1.42 -17.71
CA ASP A 117 13.86 2.48 -16.68
C ASP A 117 12.52 3.23 -16.64
N ALA A 118 11.62 2.97 -17.59
CA ALA A 118 10.28 3.54 -17.59
C ALA A 118 9.27 2.64 -18.32
N LEU A 119 8.00 2.71 -17.89
CA LEU A 119 6.85 2.40 -18.72
C LEU A 119 6.46 3.67 -19.49
N THR A 120 6.22 3.55 -20.80
CA THR A 120 5.74 4.66 -21.62
C THR A 120 4.55 4.25 -22.48
N PHE A 121 3.75 5.25 -22.84
CA PHE A 121 2.61 5.10 -23.74
C PHE A 121 2.16 6.48 -24.23
N TRP A 122 1.39 6.50 -25.29
CA TRP A 122 0.67 7.69 -25.75
C TRP A 122 -0.77 7.64 -25.27
N VAL A 123 -1.30 8.79 -24.84
CA VAL A 123 -2.69 8.91 -24.40
C VAL A 123 -3.36 10.14 -25.04
N LYS A 124 -4.64 10.00 -25.36
CA LYS A 124 -5.51 11.06 -25.88
C LYS A 124 -6.92 10.91 -25.34
N GLY A 125 -7.57 12.00 -24.95
CA GLY A 125 -9.00 12.01 -24.56
C GLY A 125 -9.91 12.51 -25.67
N SER A 126 -11.19 12.14 -25.62
CA SER A 126 -12.25 12.75 -26.45
C SER A 126 -12.59 14.17 -25.97
N THR A 127 -12.27 14.46 -24.72
CA THR A 127 -12.31 15.77 -24.07
C THR A 127 -11.10 15.93 -23.14
N THR A 128 -10.91 17.11 -22.57
CA THR A 128 -10.02 17.30 -21.42
C THR A 128 -10.69 16.70 -20.18
N ALA A 129 -9.99 15.78 -19.53
CA ALA A 129 -10.42 15.08 -18.32
C ALA A 129 -9.18 14.60 -17.55
N THR A 130 -9.37 14.06 -16.35
CA THR A 130 -8.30 13.50 -15.53
C THR A 130 -8.54 12.00 -15.35
N VAL A 131 -7.56 11.19 -15.70
CA VAL A 131 -7.53 9.77 -15.35
C VAL A 131 -7.00 9.65 -13.92
N GLY A 132 -7.71 8.88 -13.09
CA GLY A 132 -7.40 8.74 -11.67
C GLY A 132 -6.02 8.12 -11.45
N SER A 133 -5.72 7.04 -12.18
CA SER A 133 -4.38 6.43 -12.13
C SER A 133 -4.00 5.72 -13.42
N PHE A 134 -2.69 5.70 -13.67
CA PHE A 134 -2.01 4.77 -14.56
C PHE A 134 -0.88 4.08 -13.81
N GLY A 135 -0.47 2.88 -14.21
CA GLY A 135 0.58 2.16 -13.50
C GLY A 135 1.02 0.86 -14.14
N PHE A 136 1.81 0.10 -13.40
CA PHE A 136 2.22 -1.28 -13.68
C PHE A 136 2.53 -2.01 -12.37
N GLY A 137 2.84 -3.31 -12.45
CA GLY A 137 3.23 -4.14 -11.31
C GLY A 137 2.09 -4.74 -10.50
N THR A 138 0.84 -4.31 -10.74
CA THR A 138 -0.36 -4.95 -10.17
C THR A 138 -0.72 -6.21 -10.97
N ASP A 139 -0.89 -7.32 -10.28
CA ASP A 139 -1.19 -8.64 -10.82
C ASP A 139 -2.35 -9.37 -10.13
N PHE A 140 -2.93 -8.82 -9.06
CA PHE A 140 -3.97 -9.44 -8.22
C PHE A 140 -3.55 -10.77 -7.56
N GLU A 141 -2.25 -11.03 -7.44
CA GLU A 141 -1.68 -12.16 -6.70
C GLU A 141 -0.89 -11.66 -5.48
N GLY A 142 -0.18 -10.54 -5.61
CA GLY A 142 0.50 -9.90 -4.49
C GLY A 142 0.99 -8.48 -4.73
N ASP A 143 0.96 -7.99 -5.98
CA ASP A 143 1.23 -6.58 -6.32
C ASP A 143 2.58 -6.03 -5.80
N LYS A 144 3.56 -6.92 -5.58
CA LYS A 144 4.82 -6.63 -4.84
C LYS A 144 5.62 -5.45 -5.40
N HIS A 145 5.50 -5.19 -6.71
CA HIS A 145 6.21 -4.13 -7.41
C HIS A 145 5.26 -3.14 -8.09
N ALA A 146 4.04 -2.97 -7.56
CA ALA A 146 3.10 -2.00 -8.09
C ALA A 146 3.63 -0.56 -8.01
N VAL A 147 3.41 0.19 -9.07
CA VAL A 147 3.73 1.62 -9.22
C VAL A 147 2.53 2.34 -9.82
N THR A 148 2.14 3.46 -9.24
CA THR A 148 1.01 4.27 -9.74
C THR A 148 1.38 5.74 -9.93
N LEU A 149 1.00 6.28 -11.07
CA LEU A 149 0.96 7.70 -11.39
C LEU A 149 -0.48 8.17 -11.32
N ASN A 150 -0.78 9.07 -10.38
CA ASN A 150 -2.14 9.55 -10.14
C ASN A 150 -2.43 10.86 -10.89
N ASN A 151 -3.71 11.09 -11.15
CA ASN A 151 -4.25 12.37 -11.64
C ASN A 151 -3.64 12.85 -12.97
N VAL A 152 -3.64 11.98 -13.99
CA VAL A 152 -3.07 12.33 -15.30
C VAL A 152 -4.08 13.11 -16.15
N GLU A 153 -3.74 14.35 -16.49
CA GLU A 153 -4.57 15.21 -17.34
C GLU A 153 -4.50 14.80 -18.82
N LEU A 154 -5.66 14.49 -19.37
CA LEU A 154 -5.85 14.18 -20.78
C LEU A 154 -5.94 15.45 -21.62
N SER A 155 -5.52 15.32 -22.88
CA SER A 155 -5.80 16.31 -23.91
C SER A 155 -6.42 15.67 -25.14
N THR A 156 -7.04 16.47 -25.99
CA THR A 156 -7.59 16.01 -27.28
C THR A 156 -6.51 15.73 -28.33
N ASN A 157 -5.24 16.00 -28.02
CA ASN A 157 -4.07 15.57 -28.77
C ASN A 157 -3.37 14.42 -28.04
N TRP A 158 -2.66 13.59 -28.80
CA TRP A 158 -1.79 12.57 -28.24
C TRP A 158 -0.66 13.21 -27.42
N LYS A 159 -0.48 12.73 -26.19
CA LYS A 159 0.63 13.08 -25.31
C LYS A 159 1.32 11.81 -24.84
N LYS A 160 2.64 11.83 -24.81
CA LYS A 160 3.42 10.72 -24.24
C LYS A 160 3.42 10.84 -22.71
N VAL A 161 3.09 9.75 -22.04
CA VAL A 161 3.23 9.59 -20.59
C VAL A 161 4.45 8.70 -20.34
N ILE A 162 5.19 9.02 -19.27
CA ILE A 162 6.38 8.29 -18.84
C ILE A 162 6.20 8.03 -17.36
N ILE A 163 6.15 6.77 -16.96
CA ILE A 163 6.10 6.33 -15.56
C ILE A 163 7.48 5.71 -15.25
N PRO A 164 8.32 6.35 -14.43
CA PRO A 164 9.64 5.82 -14.12
C PRO A 164 9.55 4.55 -13.26
N ILE A 165 10.54 3.67 -13.42
CA ILE A 165 10.69 2.47 -12.59
C ILE A 165 11.63 2.80 -11.42
N PRO A 166 11.20 2.67 -10.14
CA PRO A 166 12.03 3.06 -8.99
C PRO A 166 13.35 2.29 -8.88
N ASP A 167 13.29 0.96 -8.98
CA ASP A 167 14.46 0.07 -9.07
C ASP A 167 14.17 -1.09 -10.04
N PRO A 168 14.62 -0.99 -11.30
CA PRO A 168 14.39 -2.02 -12.30
C PRO A 168 14.96 -3.38 -11.93
N THR A 169 16.01 -3.44 -11.09
CA THR A 169 16.67 -4.71 -10.74
C THR A 169 15.75 -5.67 -9.98
N LYS A 170 14.64 -5.17 -9.42
CA LYS A 170 13.59 -5.96 -8.76
C LYS A 170 12.67 -6.68 -9.74
N LEU A 171 12.56 -6.21 -10.98
CA LEU A 171 11.60 -6.69 -11.97
C LEU A 171 12.12 -7.89 -12.78
N VAL A 172 12.55 -8.95 -12.10
CA VAL A 172 13.12 -10.15 -12.74
C VAL A 172 12.06 -11.08 -13.35
N ARG A 173 10.81 -10.99 -12.91
CA ARG A 173 9.69 -11.85 -13.29
C ARG A 173 8.35 -11.12 -13.12
N GLU A 174 8.19 -10.02 -13.82
CA GLU A 174 7.02 -9.15 -13.67
C GLU A 174 5.83 -9.65 -14.49
N LYS A 175 4.61 -9.60 -13.91
CA LYS A 175 3.36 -10.01 -14.57
C LYS A 175 2.37 -8.86 -14.72
N GLY A 176 2.43 -7.84 -13.87
CA GLY A 176 1.59 -6.64 -13.98
C GLY A 176 2.15 -5.69 -15.03
N MET A 177 1.61 -5.74 -16.25
CA MET A 177 2.17 -5.00 -17.39
C MET A 177 1.64 -3.57 -17.48
N PHE A 178 0.38 -3.35 -17.14
CA PHE A 178 -0.24 -2.03 -17.18
C PHE A 178 -1.43 -1.97 -16.22
N LEU A 179 -1.73 -0.80 -15.69
CA LEU A 179 -2.90 -0.53 -14.86
C LEU A 179 -3.48 0.82 -15.26
N PHE A 180 -4.81 0.93 -15.22
CA PHE A 180 -5.49 2.22 -15.28
C PHE A 180 -6.75 2.23 -14.42
N ALA A 181 -7.17 3.41 -13.96
CA ALA A 181 -8.45 3.65 -13.33
C ALA A 181 -8.97 5.05 -13.68
N ALA A 182 -10.21 5.14 -14.19
CA ALA A 182 -10.81 6.37 -14.66
C ALA A 182 -12.27 6.49 -14.23
N GLY A 183 -12.62 7.64 -13.68
CA GLY A 183 -13.99 8.07 -13.40
C GLY A 183 -14.27 9.45 -13.99
N THR A 184 -15.45 9.99 -13.70
CA THR A 184 -15.96 11.26 -14.28
C THR A 184 -15.90 12.45 -13.33
N GLN A 185 -15.10 12.39 -12.27
CA GLN A 185 -15.01 13.45 -11.26
C GLN A 185 -14.58 14.77 -11.90
N SER A 186 -13.57 14.75 -12.79
CA SER A 186 -13.06 15.95 -13.48
C SER A 186 -14.02 16.52 -14.53
N THR A 187 -15.02 15.74 -14.96
CA THR A 187 -15.99 16.11 -16.00
C THR A 187 -17.38 16.38 -15.43
N ASN A 188 -17.52 16.50 -14.11
CA ASN A 188 -18.79 16.68 -13.42
C ASN A 188 -19.85 15.61 -13.79
N GLY A 189 -19.42 14.36 -13.92
CA GLY A 189 -20.32 13.24 -14.23
C GLY A 189 -20.53 12.96 -15.72
N ALA A 190 -19.97 13.78 -16.62
CA ALA A 190 -20.06 13.49 -18.06
C ALA A 190 -19.10 12.36 -18.45
N GLY A 191 -19.65 11.29 -19.02
CA GLY A 191 -18.85 10.20 -19.60
C GLY A 191 -17.98 10.69 -20.76
N TYR A 192 -16.85 10.04 -20.97
CA TYR A 192 -15.89 10.37 -22.02
C TYR A 192 -15.14 9.13 -22.47
N SER A 193 -14.37 9.25 -23.54
CA SER A 193 -13.51 8.17 -24.03
C SER A 193 -12.07 8.64 -24.02
N PHE A 194 -11.13 7.72 -23.86
CA PHE A 194 -9.73 7.99 -24.11
C PHE A 194 -9.07 6.80 -24.80
N TRP A 195 -8.00 7.09 -25.52
CA TRP A 195 -7.24 6.11 -26.27
C TRP A 195 -5.83 6.03 -25.72
N LEU A 196 -5.28 4.81 -25.72
CA LEU A 196 -3.93 4.47 -25.32
C LEU A 196 -3.24 3.76 -26.46
N ASP A 197 -2.00 4.12 -26.75
CA ASP A 197 -1.25 3.53 -27.85
C ASP A 197 0.24 3.39 -27.51
N GLU A 198 0.93 2.47 -28.18
CA GLU A 198 2.36 2.18 -28.04
C GLU A 198 2.80 1.96 -26.58
N ILE A 199 2.05 1.15 -25.84
CA ILE A 199 2.33 0.83 -24.43
C ILE A 199 3.52 -0.12 -24.36
N ARG A 200 4.60 0.31 -23.71
CA ARG A 200 5.84 -0.48 -23.61
C ARG A 200 6.74 -0.05 -22.45
N PHE A 201 7.54 -0.98 -21.96
CA PHE A 201 8.72 -0.65 -21.15
C PHE A 201 9.89 -0.22 -22.05
N GLU A 202 10.51 0.90 -21.72
CA GLU A 202 11.64 1.49 -22.45
C GLU A 202 12.83 1.72 -21.52
N ARG A 203 14.02 1.72 -22.11
CA ARG A 203 15.24 2.23 -21.49
C ARG A 203 15.53 3.60 -22.10
N LEU A 204 14.99 4.64 -21.50
CA LEU A 204 15.16 6.01 -21.96
C LEU A 204 16.58 6.51 -21.72
N GLY A 205 17.24 6.08 -20.63
CA GLY A 205 18.58 6.49 -20.23
C GLY A 205 18.68 7.95 -19.77
N THR A 206 17.55 8.64 -19.70
CA THR A 206 17.43 10.06 -19.39
C THR A 206 16.53 10.35 -18.19
N ILE A 207 16.01 9.31 -17.52
CA ILE A 207 15.39 9.46 -16.20
C ILE A 207 16.51 9.77 -15.20
N GLY A 208 16.41 10.93 -14.55
CA GLY A 208 17.50 11.46 -13.73
C GLY A 208 17.08 11.86 -12.33
N GLN A 209 18.08 12.09 -11.46
CA GLN A 209 17.89 12.64 -10.12
C GLN A 209 16.87 11.87 -9.26
N PRO A 210 17.08 10.58 -9.00
CA PRO A 210 16.19 9.80 -8.13
C PRO A 210 16.09 10.46 -6.76
N ARG A 211 14.86 10.63 -6.27
CA ARG A 211 14.52 11.16 -4.95
C ARG A 211 13.43 10.26 -4.35
N PRO A 212 13.81 9.05 -3.90
CA PRO A 212 12.90 8.17 -3.18
C PRO A 212 12.52 8.79 -1.83
N ALA A 213 11.35 8.43 -1.31
CA ALA A 213 10.87 8.87 -0.02
C ALA A 213 10.04 7.78 0.67
N ILE A 214 10.17 7.70 1.99
CA ILE A 214 9.26 6.98 2.90
C ILE A 214 8.59 8.01 3.81
N LEU A 215 7.42 7.67 4.38
CA LEU A 215 6.67 8.55 5.28
C LEU A 215 6.43 9.95 4.68
N GLY A 216 6.19 10.02 3.36
CA GLY A 216 6.02 11.28 2.64
C GLY A 216 7.28 12.18 2.62
N GLY A 217 8.45 11.62 2.94
CA GLY A 217 9.73 12.32 3.03
C GLY A 217 10.00 12.98 4.37
N GLN A 218 9.18 12.72 5.40
CA GLN A 218 9.31 13.31 6.72
C GLN A 218 10.05 12.39 7.69
N ASN A 219 10.81 12.99 8.61
CA ASN A 219 11.32 12.28 9.77
C ASN A 219 10.22 12.24 10.82
N GLN A 220 9.78 11.05 11.17
CA GLN A 220 8.77 10.83 12.20
C GLN A 220 9.42 10.21 13.42
N SER A 221 8.87 10.50 14.60
CA SER A 221 9.30 9.90 15.87
C SER A 221 8.08 9.34 16.56
N ALA A 222 8.21 8.14 17.12
CA ALA A 222 7.12 7.51 17.85
C ALA A 222 7.66 6.68 19.02
N GLN A 223 6.79 6.46 20.01
CA GLN A 223 7.02 5.51 21.09
C GLN A 223 6.10 4.29 20.94
N SER A 224 6.60 3.11 21.26
CA SER A 224 5.81 1.89 21.10
C SER A 224 6.26 0.75 22.03
N ASN A 225 5.34 -0.16 22.30
CA ASN A 225 5.59 -1.35 23.12
C ASN A 225 6.33 -2.43 22.37
N VAL A 226 7.11 -3.21 23.10
CA VAL A 226 7.74 -4.43 22.59
C VAL A 226 6.66 -5.40 22.09
N GLY A 227 6.88 -5.96 20.90
CA GLY A 227 5.95 -6.84 20.19
C GLY A 227 5.02 -6.10 19.22
N THR A 228 4.99 -4.76 19.23
CA THR A 228 4.16 -3.99 18.29
C THR A 228 4.76 -4.00 16.89
N SER A 229 3.92 -4.11 15.87
CA SER A 229 4.31 -4.01 14.46
C SER A 229 3.58 -2.87 13.76
N LEU A 230 4.31 -2.13 12.92
CA LEU A 230 3.89 -0.86 12.33
C LEU A 230 4.29 -0.83 10.85
N PRO A 231 3.38 -0.57 9.91
CA PRO A 231 3.73 -0.40 8.51
C PRO A 231 4.40 0.96 8.30
N LEU A 232 5.51 0.98 7.57
CA LEU A 232 5.92 2.19 6.88
C LEU A 232 4.89 2.49 5.78
N ILE A 233 4.66 3.77 5.53
CA ILE A 233 3.70 4.25 4.53
C ILE A 233 4.30 5.39 3.70
N GLY A 234 3.56 5.90 2.72
CA GLY A 234 3.97 7.09 1.95
C GLY A 234 5.22 6.87 1.11
N PHE A 235 5.35 5.67 0.54
CA PHE A 235 6.42 5.28 -0.36
C PHE A 235 6.27 5.95 -1.73
N ASN A 236 7.18 6.88 -2.02
CA ASN A 236 7.15 7.65 -3.26
C ASN A 236 8.51 7.58 -3.96
N TYR A 237 8.47 7.65 -5.29
CA TYR A 237 9.66 7.82 -6.11
C TYR A 237 9.50 9.03 -7.01
N THR A 238 10.33 10.06 -6.77
CA THR A 238 10.39 11.25 -7.61
C THR A 238 11.61 11.20 -8.50
N SER A 239 11.46 11.52 -9.78
CA SER A 239 12.59 11.64 -10.72
C SER A 239 12.33 12.74 -11.75
N ASN A 240 13.39 13.17 -12.43
CA ASN A 240 13.32 14.13 -13.52
C ASN A 240 13.15 13.40 -14.85
N LEU A 241 12.18 13.85 -15.64
CA LEU A 241 11.88 13.36 -16.98
C LEU A 241 12.78 14.04 -18.04
N PRO A 242 12.84 13.50 -19.29
CA PRO A 242 13.67 14.07 -20.35
C PRO A 242 13.32 15.52 -20.72
N ASN A 243 12.09 15.94 -20.42
CA ASN A 243 11.61 17.30 -20.65
C ASN A 243 11.97 18.28 -19.50
N GLY A 244 12.71 17.81 -18.49
CA GLY A 244 13.12 18.60 -17.33
C GLY A 244 12.05 18.73 -16.24
N GLN A 245 10.87 18.13 -16.41
CA GLN A 245 9.84 18.12 -15.37
C GLN A 245 10.08 17.00 -14.37
N ASP A 246 9.78 17.27 -13.11
CA ASP A 246 9.74 16.23 -12.10
C ASP A 246 8.43 15.46 -12.18
N ILE A 247 8.52 14.15 -12.00
CA ILE A 247 7.37 13.26 -11.86
C ILE A 247 7.52 12.47 -10.58
N THR A 248 6.42 12.34 -9.85
CA THR A 248 6.32 11.53 -8.63
C THR A 248 5.34 10.39 -8.88
N VAL A 249 5.75 9.18 -8.52
CA VAL A 249 4.89 7.99 -8.53
C VAL A 249 4.82 7.41 -7.13
N ASN A 250 3.69 6.80 -6.78
CA ASN A 250 3.63 5.95 -5.60
C ASN A 250 4.28 4.62 -5.94
N ALA A 251 5.08 4.10 -5.02
CA ALA A 251 5.76 2.83 -5.17
C ALA A 251 5.41 1.93 -3.98
N THR A 252 5.51 0.62 -4.19
CA THR A 252 5.36 -0.37 -3.11
C THR A 252 6.68 -0.54 -2.33
N PRO A 253 6.62 -1.08 -1.09
CA PRO A 253 7.82 -1.37 -0.29
C PRO A 253 8.84 -2.28 -0.99
N GLY A 254 8.39 -3.13 -1.94
CA GLY A 254 9.25 -4.08 -2.64
C GLY A 254 10.40 -3.47 -3.45
N TYR A 255 10.36 -2.16 -3.73
CA TYR A 255 11.48 -1.42 -4.34
C TYR A 255 12.54 -0.94 -3.35
N PHE A 256 12.27 -1.03 -2.05
CA PHE A 256 13.10 -0.46 -1.01
C PHE A 256 13.84 -1.54 -0.24
N SER A 257 15.06 -1.22 0.19
CA SER A 257 15.78 -1.95 1.23
C SER A 257 15.83 -1.10 2.50
N PHE A 258 15.65 -1.72 3.65
CA PHE A 258 15.55 -1.03 4.92
C PHE A 258 16.76 -1.31 5.82
N GLU A 259 17.12 -0.32 6.63
CA GLU A 259 18.17 -0.45 7.64
C GLU A 259 17.62 -0.01 9.00
N THR A 260 18.04 -0.70 10.07
CA THR A 260 17.81 -0.30 11.45
C THR A 260 19.12 0.09 12.11
N SER A 261 19.14 1.22 12.81
CA SER A 261 20.32 1.62 13.58
C SER A 261 20.52 0.80 14.86
N ASN A 262 19.48 0.10 15.34
CA ASN A 262 19.51 -0.66 16.59
C ASN A 262 18.58 -1.89 16.54
N PRO A 263 19.10 -3.08 16.19
CA PRO A 263 18.30 -4.30 16.08
C PRO A 263 17.85 -4.87 17.43
N PHE A 264 18.33 -4.33 18.57
CA PHE A 264 17.82 -4.70 19.90
C PHE A 264 16.54 -3.95 20.27
N VAL A 265 16.17 -2.96 19.46
CA VAL A 265 14.95 -2.16 19.63
C VAL A 265 13.94 -2.52 18.54
N ALA A 266 14.34 -2.45 17.27
CA ALA A 266 13.42 -2.71 16.18
C ALA A 266 14.10 -3.27 14.92
N SER A 267 13.36 -4.09 14.19
CA SER A 267 13.70 -4.61 12.86
C SER A 267 12.65 -4.19 11.83
N VAL A 268 12.99 -4.36 10.55
CA VAL A 268 12.07 -4.12 9.42
C VAL A 268 12.10 -5.29 8.46
N SER A 269 10.92 -5.73 8.03
CA SER A 269 10.71 -6.74 7.00
C SER A 269 10.83 -6.18 5.57
N GLU A 270 10.88 -7.06 4.57
CA GLU A 270 10.89 -6.66 3.16
C GLU A 270 9.60 -5.96 2.71
N ASP A 271 8.50 -6.16 3.42
CA ASP A 271 7.20 -5.52 3.15
C ASP A 271 7.08 -4.15 3.83
N GLY A 272 8.16 -3.65 4.45
CA GLY A 272 8.18 -2.36 5.13
C GLY A 272 7.47 -2.36 6.48
N ILE A 273 7.22 -3.52 7.08
CA ILE A 273 6.68 -3.63 8.45
C ILE A 273 7.83 -3.55 9.45
N VAL A 274 7.78 -2.54 10.32
CA VAL A 274 8.67 -2.32 11.47
C VAL A 274 8.14 -3.08 12.67
N THR A 275 8.95 -3.90 13.32
CA THR A 275 8.59 -4.61 14.56
C THR A 275 9.48 -4.13 15.69
N VAL A 276 8.89 -3.75 16.82
CA VAL A 276 9.63 -3.41 18.04
C VAL A 276 9.99 -4.70 18.77
N ASP A 277 11.21 -5.17 18.56
CA ASP A 277 11.67 -6.50 19.01
C ASP A 277 12.06 -6.54 20.49
N GLY A 278 12.44 -5.40 21.08
CA GLY A 278 12.94 -5.38 22.45
C GLY A 278 13.09 -3.98 23.05
N PRO A 279 13.36 -3.90 24.36
CA PRO A 279 13.50 -2.62 25.08
C PRO A 279 14.83 -1.90 24.77
N GLY A 280 15.67 -2.44 23.89
CA GLY A 280 17.04 -1.99 23.67
C GLY A 280 18.03 -2.52 24.71
N GLU A 281 19.22 -1.91 24.73
CA GLU A 281 20.34 -2.35 25.57
C GLU A 281 20.99 -1.18 26.31
N ILE A 282 21.63 -1.48 27.45
CA ILE A 282 22.42 -0.49 28.19
C ILE A 282 23.71 -0.25 27.42
N ASP A 283 23.93 1.01 27.02
CA ASP A 283 25.18 1.43 26.42
C ASP A 283 26.33 1.24 27.43
N PRO A 284 27.37 0.44 27.10
CA PRO A 284 28.45 0.13 28.02
C PRO A 284 29.38 1.31 28.31
N GLU A 285 29.40 2.36 27.47
CA GLU A 285 30.20 3.56 27.66
C GLU A 285 29.48 4.61 28.52
N THR A 286 28.17 4.81 28.29
CA THR A 286 27.38 5.85 28.98
C THR A 286 26.60 5.32 30.18
N GLY A 287 26.33 4.01 30.25
CA GLY A 287 25.49 3.38 31.26
C GLY A 287 24.00 3.71 31.13
N LEU A 288 23.58 4.34 30.04
CA LEU A 288 22.20 4.70 29.76
C LEU A 288 21.53 3.63 28.90
N LEU A 289 20.22 3.45 29.06
CA LEU A 289 19.43 2.59 28.18
C LEU A 289 19.30 3.26 26.81
N ASN A 290 19.81 2.60 25.77
CA ASN A 290 19.53 2.95 24.38
C ASN A 290 18.33 2.14 23.88
N ASN A 291 17.14 2.70 24.09
CA ASN A 291 15.86 2.12 23.70
C ASN A 291 15.34 2.65 22.35
N SER A 292 16.17 3.30 21.53
CA SER A 292 15.74 3.84 20.24
C SER A 292 16.41 3.17 19.05
N ALA A 293 15.65 3.05 17.95
CA ALA A 293 16.12 2.68 16.62
C ALA A 293 15.68 3.73 15.60
N VAL A 294 16.57 4.04 14.66
CA VAL A 294 16.26 4.81 13.46
C VAL A 294 16.14 3.85 12.30
N ILE A 295 15.00 3.87 11.63
CA ILE A 295 14.71 3.10 10.44
C ILE A 295 14.85 4.02 9.22
N THR A 296 15.71 3.61 8.29
CA THR A 296 15.92 4.28 7.00
C THR A 296 15.64 3.31 5.86
N ALA A 297 15.46 3.86 4.65
CA ALA A 297 15.24 3.07 3.45
C ALA A 297 16.10 3.56 2.29
N TYR A 298 16.40 2.67 1.35
CA TYR A 298 17.10 2.96 0.11
C TYR A 298 16.30 2.39 -1.06
N CYS A 299 16.20 3.13 -2.15
CA CYS A 299 15.68 2.62 -3.42
C CYS A 299 16.87 2.52 -4.38
N ALA A 300 17.16 1.31 -4.85
CA ALA A 300 18.48 0.98 -5.40
C ALA A 300 19.60 1.49 -4.48
N ASP A 301 20.52 2.31 -4.99
CA ASP A 301 21.65 2.89 -4.21
C ASP A 301 21.35 4.29 -3.65
N THR A 302 20.10 4.76 -3.71
CA THR A 302 19.73 6.12 -3.27
C THR A 302 18.99 6.08 -1.94
N LEU A 303 19.54 6.77 -0.93
CA LEU A 303 18.86 6.95 0.36
C LEU A 303 17.54 7.69 0.16
N ALA A 304 16.46 7.12 0.69
CA ALA A 304 15.15 7.74 0.72
C ALA A 304 15.10 8.89 1.72
N SER A 305 14.39 9.95 1.37
CA SER A 305 14.02 10.99 2.33
C SER A 305 13.02 10.43 3.34
N GLY A 306 13.08 10.92 4.57
CA GLY A 306 12.27 10.46 5.68
C GLY A 306 12.91 9.31 6.45
N SER A 307 12.53 9.18 7.71
CA SER A 307 12.98 8.12 8.61
C SER A 307 11.99 7.95 9.75
N LEU A 308 11.91 6.73 10.31
CA LEU A 308 11.16 6.48 11.54
C LEU A 308 12.13 6.34 12.70
N ILE A 309 12.03 7.21 13.69
CA ILE A 309 12.71 7.07 14.98
C ILE A 309 11.70 6.40 15.92
N ILE A 310 11.91 5.12 16.22
CA ILE A 310 11.06 4.38 17.15
C ILE A 310 11.79 4.24 18.49
N SER A 311 11.09 4.52 19.59
CA SER A 311 11.59 4.24 20.93
C SER A 311 10.76 3.16 21.58
N ALA A 312 11.40 2.06 21.96
CA ALA A 312 10.77 1.02 22.76
C ALA A 312 10.51 1.57 24.17
N THR A 313 9.28 1.44 24.61
CA THR A 313 8.86 1.82 25.96
C THR A 313 7.97 0.74 26.53
N ASP A 314 7.72 0.83 27.83
CA ASP A 314 6.73 0.01 28.53
C ASP A 314 5.58 0.96 28.90
N ILE A 315 4.72 1.25 27.92
CA ILE A 315 3.53 2.08 28.13
C ILE A 315 2.32 1.17 28.01
N GLU A 316 1.39 1.19 28.94
CA GLU A 316 0.12 0.48 28.73
C GLU A 316 -0.76 1.34 27.81
N VAL A 317 -0.36 1.51 26.54
CA VAL A 317 -1.02 2.33 25.51
C VAL A 317 -1.12 1.56 24.19
N ILE A 318 -2.29 1.62 23.56
CA ILE A 318 -2.56 1.16 22.19
C ILE A 318 -3.05 2.36 21.38
N SER A 319 -2.19 2.88 20.51
CA SER A 319 -2.49 4.10 19.74
C SER A 319 -3.23 3.81 18.44
N ILE A 320 -4.32 4.51 18.18
CA ILE A 320 -5.09 4.46 16.94
C ILE A 320 -4.67 5.60 16.02
N PHE A 321 -4.53 6.81 16.56
CA PHE A 321 -4.14 8.00 15.83
C PHE A 321 -3.47 9.01 16.77
N SER A 322 -2.15 9.11 16.73
CA SER A 322 -1.36 10.07 17.52
C SER A 322 -0.04 10.37 16.82
N ASP A 323 0.48 11.57 17.05
CA ASP A 323 1.84 11.97 16.68
C ASP A 323 2.90 11.59 17.74
N VAL A 324 2.47 11.11 18.91
CA VAL A 324 3.36 10.75 20.04
C VAL A 324 3.62 9.24 20.10
N PHE A 325 2.55 8.47 19.99
CA PHE A 325 2.59 7.01 20.08
C PHE A 325 2.47 6.39 18.70
N ALA A 326 3.16 5.27 18.50
CA ALA A 326 3.09 4.58 17.23
C ALA A 326 1.71 3.95 17.06
N ASN A 327 1.04 4.34 15.98
CA ASN A 327 -0.32 3.91 15.69
C ASN A 327 -0.34 2.47 15.18
N VAL A 328 -1.16 1.62 15.80
CA VAL A 328 -1.45 0.30 15.26
C VAL A 328 -2.18 0.45 13.92
N PRO A 329 -2.07 -0.53 13.00
CA PRO A 329 -2.76 -0.47 11.73
C PRO A 329 -4.28 -0.35 11.91
N VAL A 330 -4.91 0.48 11.09
CA VAL A 330 -6.37 0.54 10.93
C VAL A 330 -6.72 0.34 9.46
N ASP A 331 -7.93 -0.17 9.20
CA ASP A 331 -8.46 -0.35 7.85
C ASP A 331 -8.74 1.00 7.19
N ASN A 332 -9.34 1.93 7.93
CA ASN A 332 -9.64 3.28 7.47
C ASN A 332 -9.98 4.22 8.63
N TYR A 333 -9.78 5.51 8.39
CA TYR A 333 -10.35 6.57 9.24
C TYR A 333 -11.74 7.01 8.76
N ASN A 334 -12.14 6.74 7.52
CA ASN A 334 -13.51 6.96 7.06
C ASN A 334 -13.95 5.81 6.15
N GLY A 335 -15.02 5.11 6.53
CA GLY A 335 -15.51 3.93 5.80
C GLY A 335 -16.22 4.21 4.47
N PHE A 336 -16.64 5.47 4.23
CA PHE A 336 -17.43 5.90 3.06
C PHE A 336 -18.57 4.94 2.68
N TYR A 337 -19.45 4.65 3.64
CA TYR A 337 -20.58 3.75 3.45
C TYR A 337 -21.52 4.25 2.34
N ILE A 338 -21.62 3.47 1.25
CA ILE A 338 -22.38 3.80 0.03
C ILE A 338 -23.88 3.42 0.17
N ASP A 339 -24.35 3.12 1.38
CA ASP A 339 -25.73 2.72 1.65
C ASP A 339 -26.75 3.88 1.55
N GLY A 340 -26.26 5.10 1.28
CA GLY A 340 -27.04 6.31 1.08
C GLY A 340 -27.36 7.06 2.37
N PHE A 341 -26.85 6.61 3.52
CA PHE A 341 -27.10 7.25 4.80
C PHE A 341 -25.92 8.07 5.30
N GLN A 342 -24.67 7.72 4.96
CA GLN A 342 -23.51 8.51 5.37
C GLN A 342 -23.37 9.78 4.51
N THR A 343 -23.24 10.94 5.16
CA THR A 343 -22.92 12.22 4.50
C THR A 343 -21.51 12.71 4.82
N THR A 344 -20.87 12.12 5.84
CA THR A 344 -19.55 12.53 6.32
C THR A 344 -18.48 12.41 5.25
N LEU A 345 -17.75 13.50 5.05
CA LEU A 345 -16.55 13.59 4.24
C LEU A 345 -15.32 13.81 5.14
N GLY A 346 -14.14 13.60 4.58
CA GLY A 346 -12.88 13.86 5.27
C GLY A 346 -12.16 12.59 5.72
N GLY A 347 -11.16 12.76 6.58
CA GLY A 347 -10.20 11.75 6.99
C GLY A 347 -8.90 12.38 7.53
N ALA A 348 -7.83 11.59 7.61
CA ALA A 348 -6.53 12.07 8.09
C ALA A 348 -5.91 13.13 7.15
N ILE A 349 -5.46 14.25 7.72
CA ILE A 349 -4.78 15.35 7.03
C ILE A 349 -3.61 15.87 7.88
N ASP A 350 -2.68 16.60 7.25
CA ASP A 350 -1.68 17.42 7.95
C ASP A 350 -2.20 18.85 8.08
N GLU A 351 -2.33 19.35 9.31
CA GLU A 351 -2.65 20.74 9.62
C GLU A 351 -1.41 21.43 10.22
N ASN A 352 -0.57 22.01 9.34
CA ASN A 352 0.64 22.75 9.73
C ASN A 352 1.68 21.89 10.49
N GLY A 353 1.87 20.64 10.09
CA GLY A 353 2.80 19.71 10.74
C GLY A 353 2.22 18.95 11.92
N ASN A 354 0.92 19.06 12.19
CA ASN A 354 0.18 18.21 13.13
C ASN A 354 -0.75 17.30 12.33
N ASN A 355 -0.64 15.98 12.51
CA ASN A 355 -1.58 15.07 11.87
C ASN A 355 -2.89 15.09 12.65
N ILE A 356 -4.00 15.35 11.97
CA ILE A 356 -5.36 15.32 12.56
C ILE A 356 -6.28 14.51 11.65
N ILE A 357 -7.39 14.03 12.19
CA ILE A 357 -8.50 13.53 11.38
C ILE A 357 -9.53 14.65 11.29
N ASP A 358 -9.80 15.15 10.08
CA ASP A 358 -10.77 16.22 9.87
C ASP A 358 -12.01 15.70 9.14
N TYR A 359 -13.19 15.93 9.72
CA TYR A 359 -14.48 15.55 9.17
C TYR A 359 -15.36 16.76 8.90
N THR A 360 -16.08 16.69 7.78
CA THR A 360 -17.11 17.67 7.39
C THR A 360 -18.39 16.96 7.00
N LEU A 361 -19.53 17.66 7.10
CA LEU A 361 -20.86 17.07 6.89
C LEU A 361 -21.09 15.82 7.76
N LEU A 362 -20.50 15.81 8.96
CA LEU A 362 -20.52 14.71 9.89
C LEU A 362 -21.96 14.39 10.29
N ASN A 363 -22.35 13.15 10.03
CA ASN A 363 -23.55 12.53 10.58
C ASN A 363 -23.21 11.25 11.34
N PHE A 364 -22.45 10.37 10.70
CA PHE A 364 -21.70 9.31 11.35
C PHE A 364 -20.45 8.95 10.55
N VAL A 365 -19.43 8.44 11.23
CA VAL A 365 -18.21 7.92 10.60
C VAL A 365 -17.54 6.93 11.52
N ALA A 366 -16.86 5.94 10.95
CA ALA A 366 -16.16 4.93 11.71
C ALA A 366 -14.68 4.88 11.36
N ILE A 367 -13.87 4.70 12.40
CA ILE A 367 -12.52 4.16 12.28
C ILE A 367 -12.66 2.65 12.41
N GLU A 368 -12.23 1.92 11.39
CA GLU A 368 -12.37 0.46 11.30
C GLU A 368 -10.98 -0.19 11.45
N PHE A 369 -10.89 -1.30 12.20
CA PHE A 369 -9.65 -2.05 12.43
C PHE A 369 -9.96 -3.51 12.73
N TYR A 370 -10.64 -4.19 11.81
CA TYR A 370 -11.09 -5.57 11.96
C TYR A 370 -10.66 -6.50 10.82
N GLY A 371 -9.89 -6.00 9.85
CA GLY A 371 -9.42 -6.78 8.71
C GLY A 371 -10.35 -6.68 7.51
N ARG A 372 -10.93 -5.50 7.28
CA ARG A 372 -11.88 -5.24 6.19
C ARG A 372 -11.28 -5.68 4.85
N GLU A 373 -12.06 -6.42 4.07
CA GLU A 373 -11.69 -6.85 2.71
C GLU A 373 -10.33 -7.58 2.61
N GLY A 374 -9.90 -8.22 3.70
CA GLY A 374 -8.65 -8.97 3.73
C GLY A 374 -7.40 -8.10 3.88
N SER A 375 -7.53 -6.88 4.40
CA SER A 375 -6.42 -5.94 4.67
C SER A 375 -5.30 -6.51 5.55
N GLY A 376 -5.58 -7.59 6.30
CA GLY A 376 -4.65 -8.19 7.26
C GLY A 376 -4.61 -7.48 8.61
N VAL A 377 -5.30 -6.34 8.76
CA VAL A 377 -5.50 -5.67 10.05
C VAL A 377 -6.21 -6.61 11.01
N GLN A 378 -5.77 -6.65 12.27
CA GLN A 378 -6.38 -7.47 13.30
C GLN A 378 -7.18 -6.60 14.28
N PRO A 379 -8.31 -7.10 14.80
CA PRO A 379 -8.98 -6.50 15.94
C PRO A 379 -8.02 -6.28 17.11
N ILE A 380 -8.27 -5.22 17.86
CA ILE A 380 -7.45 -4.81 19.00
C ILE A 380 -7.91 -5.52 20.26
N ASP A 381 -6.99 -6.21 20.92
CA ASP A 381 -7.18 -6.65 22.30
C ASP A 381 -6.82 -5.50 23.26
N ALA A 382 -7.85 -4.88 23.83
CA ALA A 382 -7.75 -3.82 24.83
C ALA A 382 -8.21 -4.31 26.22
N THR A 383 -8.11 -5.61 26.50
CA THR A 383 -8.54 -6.21 27.78
C THR A 383 -7.83 -5.61 28.98
N ASP A 384 -6.55 -5.30 28.83
CA ASP A 384 -5.72 -4.72 29.90
C ASP A 384 -5.83 -3.18 29.98
N MET A 385 -6.52 -2.54 29.02
CA MET A 385 -6.69 -1.08 29.01
C MET A 385 -7.86 -0.65 29.90
N THR A 386 -7.76 0.52 30.53
CA THR A 386 -8.80 1.07 31.41
C THR A 386 -9.52 2.29 30.84
N HIS A 387 -8.88 3.03 29.93
CA HIS A 387 -9.38 4.29 29.38
C HIS A 387 -9.19 4.39 27.86
N LEU A 388 -10.02 5.22 27.23
CA LEU A 388 -9.82 5.77 25.89
C LEU A 388 -9.48 7.26 26.05
N HIS A 389 -8.34 7.68 25.50
CA HIS A 389 -8.04 9.09 25.27
C HIS A 389 -8.44 9.50 23.86
N ILE A 390 -9.01 10.70 23.72
CA ILE A 390 -9.33 11.32 22.44
C ILE A 390 -9.41 12.84 22.59
N ASP A 391 -8.79 13.57 21.67
CA ASP A 391 -8.92 15.01 21.55
C ASP A 391 -9.96 15.35 20.48
N ILE A 392 -10.87 16.27 20.80
CA ILE A 392 -11.97 16.67 19.91
C ILE A 392 -12.00 18.19 19.80
N ARG A 393 -12.03 18.68 18.55
CA ARG A 393 -12.29 20.11 18.24
C ARG A 393 -13.49 20.22 17.33
N ALA A 394 -14.59 20.77 17.85
CA ALA A 394 -15.72 21.19 17.01
C ALA A 394 -15.33 22.47 16.27
N ASN A 395 -15.23 22.42 14.94
CA ASN A 395 -14.81 23.53 14.08
C ASN A 395 -15.97 24.52 13.78
N GLU A 396 -16.86 24.68 14.75
CA GLU A 396 -18.07 25.48 14.64
C GLU A 396 -18.62 25.87 16.03
N VAL A 397 -19.82 26.47 16.06
CA VAL A 397 -20.50 26.81 17.31
C VAL A 397 -21.15 25.56 17.88
N VAL A 398 -20.96 25.32 19.18
CA VAL A 398 -21.54 24.20 19.92
C VAL A 398 -22.64 24.72 20.84
N ASP A 399 -23.82 24.14 20.75
CA ASP A 399 -24.95 24.35 21.64
C ASP A 399 -24.99 23.28 22.74
N ALA A 400 -25.50 23.64 23.92
CA ALA A 400 -25.56 22.70 25.06
C ALA A 400 -26.47 21.48 24.84
N SER A 401 -27.35 21.52 23.82
CA SER A 401 -28.19 20.40 23.41
C SER A 401 -27.51 19.42 22.46
N ASP A 402 -26.37 19.80 21.88
CA ASP A 402 -25.65 18.97 20.94
C ASP A 402 -25.06 17.73 21.64
N PHE A 403 -24.66 16.73 20.85
CA PHE A 403 -23.91 15.60 21.36
C PHE A 403 -22.89 15.05 20.37
N PHE A 404 -21.90 14.37 20.93
CA PHE A 404 -20.94 13.55 20.19
C PHE A 404 -20.90 12.17 20.82
N ASN A 405 -21.46 11.17 20.13
CA ASN A 405 -21.52 9.80 20.61
C ASN A 405 -20.35 9.00 20.04
N ILE A 406 -19.69 8.26 20.93
CA ILE A 406 -18.63 7.32 20.61
C ILE A 406 -19.12 5.93 20.95
N SER A 407 -19.12 5.04 19.98
CA SER A 407 -19.46 3.63 20.16
C SER A 407 -18.27 2.74 19.82
N LEU A 408 -17.97 1.80 20.71
CA LEU A 408 -16.93 0.78 20.51
C LEU A 408 -17.60 -0.57 20.24
N PHE A 409 -17.10 -1.30 19.24
CA PHE A 409 -17.63 -2.60 18.85
C PHE A 409 -16.57 -3.68 19.02
N ASN A 410 -16.80 -4.61 19.95
CA ASN A 410 -16.02 -5.82 20.12
C ASN A 410 -16.58 -6.94 19.23
N ASN A 411 -15.70 -7.75 18.65
CA ASN A 411 -16.09 -8.85 17.76
C ASN A 411 -16.97 -8.36 16.59
N PHE A 412 -16.68 -7.16 16.08
CA PHE A 412 -17.43 -6.50 15.00
C PHE A 412 -17.55 -7.40 13.77
N THR A 413 -18.73 -7.43 13.13
CA THR A 413 -19.10 -8.32 12.00
C THR A 413 -19.24 -9.81 12.32
N THR A 414 -19.09 -10.21 13.58
CA THR A 414 -19.26 -11.61 14.01
C THR A 414 -20.56 -11.84 14.78
N PRO A 415 -21.04 -13.09 14.93
CA PRO A 415 -22.25 -13.39 15.72
C PRO A 415 -22.14 -13.08 17.22
N SER A 416 -20.92 -12.88 17.75
CA SER A 416 -20.64 -12.53 19.15
C SER A 416 -20.39 -11.03 19.35
N GLU A 417 -20.77 -10.21 18.37
CA GLU A 417 -20.64 -8.75 18.45
C GLU A 417 -21.25 -8.21 19.74
N ASN A 418 -20.50 -7.33 20.39
CA ASN A 418 -20.92 -6.60 21.57
C ASN A 418 -20.42 -5.17 21.46
N SER A 419 -21.31 -4.20 21.62
CA SER A 419 -20.96 -2.79 21.57
C SER A 419 -21.38 -2.07 22.84
N GLY A 420 -20.69 -0.96 23.11
CA GLY A 420 -21.14 0.01 24.08
C GLY A 420 -20.91 1.42 23.61
N GLU A 421 -21.68 2.33 24.21
CA GLU A 421 -21.77 3.72 23.80
C GLU A 421 -21.45 4.64 24.98
N PHE A 422 -20.69 5.69 24.69
CA PHE A 422 -20.44 6.82 25.56
C PHE A 422 -20.82 8.11 24.83
N GLN A 423 -21.63 8.93 25.48
CA GLN A 423 -22.10 10.20 24.92
C GLN A 423 -21.38 11.35 25.62
N ILE A 424 -20.71 12.19 24.83
CA ILE A 424 -20.21 13.50 25.26
C ILE A 424 -21.31 14.52 25.01
N SER A 425 -21.69 15.28 26.04
CA SER A 425 -22.64 16.37 25.90
C SER A 425 -22.00 17.58 25.22
N GLY A 426 -22.76 18.34 24.42
CA GLY A 426 -22.33 19.63 23.88
C GLY A 426 -21.91 20.63 24.97
N SER A 427 -22.34 20.45 26.22
CA SER A 427 -21.87 21.24 27.37
C SER A 427 -20.44 20.92 27.82
N GLU A 428 -19.88 19.80 27.37
CA GLU A 428 -18.51 19.36 27.63
C GLU A 428 -17.56 19.67 26.45
N LEU A 429 -18.11 20.18 25.34
CA LEU A 429 -17.36 20.58 24.15
C LEU A 429 -17.21 22.10 24.10
N GLU A 430 -16.17 22.57 23.42
CA GLU A 430 -15.92 24.00 23.19
C GLU A 430 -15.94 24.35 21.70
N SER A 431 -16.50 25.52 21.38
CA SER A 431 -16.54 26.01 20.00
C SER A 431 -15.15 26.43 19.51
N ASN A 432 -14.67 25.83 18.43
CA ASN A 432 -13.38 26.12 17.79
C ASN A 432 -12.15 25.94 18.70
N ALA A 433 -12.24 25.04 19.70
CA ALA A 433 -11.14 24.73 20.60
C ALA A 433 -11.03 23.21 20.84
N TRP A 434 -9.81 22.74 21.08
CA TRP A 434 -9.55 21.36 21.44
C TRP A 434 -9.97 21.09 22.89
N VAL A 435 -10.68 19.99 23.09
CA VAL A 435 -11.01 19.44 24.40
C VAL A 435 -10.50 18.00 24.46
N GLU A 436 -9.74 17.70 25.51
CA GLU A 436 -9.14 16.38 25.76
C GLU A 436 -10.08 15.54 26.63
N PHE A 437 -10.35 14.30 26.23
CA PHE A 437 -11.21 13.39 26.98
C PHE A 437 -10.44 12.12 27.37
N ASN A 438 -10.42 11.83 28.67
CA ASN A 438 -10.02 10.53 29.21
C ASN A 438 -11.27 9.78 29.66
N ILE A 439 -11.74 8.85 28.84
CA ILE A 439 -13.03 8.19 29.01
C ILE A 439 -12.79 6.79 29.59
N PRO A 440 -13.23 6.48 30.82
CA PRO A 440 -13.12 5.13 31.36
C PRO A 440 -13.88 4.15 30.46
N LEU A 441 -13.24 3.05 30.07
CA LEU A 441 -13.86 2.03 29.21
C LEU A 441 -15.06 1.36 29.89
N SER A 442 -15.13 1.40 31.23
CA SER A 442 -16.31 0.99 32.00
C SER A 442 -17.54 1.89 31.82
N SER A 443 -17.37 3.10 31.29
CA SER A 443 -18.45 4.07 31.07
C SER A 443 -19.18 3.84 29.74
N PHE A 444 -18.64 3.00 28.84
CA PHE A 444 -19.31 2.63 27.60
C PHE A 444 -20.46 1.64 27.89
N ASN A 445 -21.68 2.15 27.90
CA ASN A 445 -22.86 1.39 28.28
C ASN A 445 -23.12 0.27 27.26
N GLY A 446 -23.02 -0.98 27.70
CA GLY A 446 -23.21 -2.16 26.85
C GLY A 446 -21.92 -2.91 26.51
N LEU A 447 -20.75 -2.26 26.64
CA LEU A 447 -19.46 -2.88 26.33
C LEU A 447 -19.03 -3.80 27.48
N SER A 448 -19.09 -5.10 27.24
CA SER A 448 -18.82 -6.15 28.22
C SER A 448 -17.56 -6.96 27.92
N ALA A 449 -16.99 -6.83 26.72
CA ALA A 449 -15.76 -7.46 26.30
C ALA A 449 -14.94 -6.49 25.43
N ARG A 450 -13.62 -6.66 25.42
CA ARG A 450 -12.65 -5.76 24.74
C ARG A 450 -11.47 -6.53 24.14
N ASP A 451 -11.60 -7.85 24.01
CA ASP A 451 -10.57 -8.77 23.54
C ASP A 451 -10.38 -8.73 22.01
N ALA A 452 -11.29 -8.08 21.29
CA ALA A 452 -11.28 -7.95 19.84
C ALA A 452 -12.08 -6.72 19.37
N LEU A 453 -11.73 -5.51 19.83
CA LEU A 453 -12.31 -4.27 19.33
C LEU A 453 -12.00 -4.13 17.83
N GLY A 454 -13.01 -3.89 17.01
CA GLY A 454 -12.87 -3.82 15.55
C GLY A 454 -13.40 -2.55 14.89
N MET A 455 -14.12 -1.71 15.63
CA MET A 455 -14.66 -0.45 15.13
C MET A 455 -14.87 0.56 16.26
N MET A 456 -14.54 1.83 15.97
CA MET A 456 -14.94 3.00 16.73
C MET A 456 -15.84 3.88 15.86
N LEU A 457 -17.12 3.98 16.22
CA LEU A 457 -18.13 4.73 15.49
C LEU A 457 -18.43 6.05 16.20
N PHE A 458 -18.38 7.14 15.43
CA PHE A 458 -18.77 8.47 15.87
C PHE A 458 -20.12 8.84 15.26
N VAL A 459 -21.04 9.34 16.08
CA VAL A 459 -22.37 9.80 15.64
C VAL A 459 -22.68 11.14 16.29
N THR A 460 -23.19 12.08 15.51
CA THR A 460 -23.70 13.36 16.00
C THR A 460 -25.19 13.50 15.67
N ASP A 461 -25.83 14.56 16.17
CA ASP A 461 -27.20 14.97 15.81
C ASP A 461 -27.30 15.77 14.51
N ASN A 462 -26.22 15.85 13.72
CA ASN A 462 -26.07 16.69 12.54
C ASN A 462 -26.06 18.21 12.81
N THR A 463 -26.08 18.67 14.06
CA THR A 463 -25.81 20.08 14.40
C THR A 463 -24.32 20.31 14.62
N ILE A 464 -23.59 19.29 15.10
CA ILE A 464 -22.15 19.17 14.96
C ILE A 464 -21.83 18.40 13.67
N ALA A 465 -21.43 19.13 12.63
CA ALA A 465 -21.11 18.65 11.29
C ALA A 465 -19.63 18.82 10.91
N ASN A 466 -18.85 19.63 11.63
CA ASN A 466 -17.44 19.89 11.34
C ASN A 466 -16.60 19.64 12.60
N VAL A 467 -15.79 18.58 12.58
CA VAL A 467 -14.99 18.15 13.75
C VAL A 467 -13.61 17.71 13.30
N SER A 468 -12.60 18.12 14.05
CA SER A 468 -11.27 17.53 14.00
C SER A 468 -11.06 16.62 15.22
N LEU A 469 -10.43 15.46 15.01
CA LEU A 469 -10.01 14.53 16.06
C LEU A 469 -8.49 14.37 16.05
N ASP A 470 -7.89 14.17 17.21
CA ASP A 470 -6.47 13.88 17.37
C ASP A 470 -6.26 12.99 18.62
N ASN A 471 -5.06 12.45 18.80
CA ASN A 471 -4.62 11.68 19.97
C ASN A 471 -5.62 10.61 20.43
N ILE A 472 -6.03 9.73 19.52
CA ILE A 472 -6.92 8.61 19.81
C ILE A 472 -6.07 7.41 20.25
N TYR A 473 -6.14 7.04 21.52
CA TYR A 473 -5.44 5.85 22.03
C TYR A 473 -6.12 5.23 23.24
N PHE A 474 -6.08 3.90 23.37
CA PHE A 474 -6.43 3.22 24.60
C PHE A 474 -5.25 3.23 25.55
N TYR A 475 -5.49 3.38 26.84
CA TYR A 475 -4.43 3.27 27.83
C TYR A 475 -4.93 2.68 29.15
N SER A 476 -3.99 2.30 30.01
CA SER A 476 -4.27 1.88 31.38
C SER A 476 -3.68 2.88 32.39
N GLU A 477 -4.52 3.33 33.33
CA GLU A 477 -4.09 3.96 34.57
C GLU A 477 -3.81 2.88 35.62
N ASP A 478 -2.60 2.88 36.18
CA ASP A 478 -2.20 2.07 37.35
C ASP A 478 -3.10 2.29 38.59
#